data_AF-A0A1L6XBG3-F1
#
_entry.id   AF-A0A1L6XBG3-F1
#
_cell.length_a   1.000
_cell.length_b   1.000
_cell.length_c   1.000
_cell.angle_alpha   90.00
_cell.angle_beta   90.00
_cell.angle_gamma   90.00
#
_symmetry.space_group_name_H-M   'P 1'
#
loop_
_entity.id
_entity.type
_entity.pdbx_description
1 polymer ?
#
loop_
_entity_poly.entity_id
_entity_poly.type
_entity_poly.pdbx_seq_one_letter_code
_entity_poly.pdbx_strand_id
1 'polypeptide(L)'
;MNEITNEITQVSFTKAINNIRLVYGAVKAAGILPHNNDYEDFVQEGLITYALMIVANPRLTKAEMDKLAFRKIVWQSIDTLRRQKFLAEKTSYSLDDGFDHEELTENAADSDKMVICMEANEAIDGLNNVEQLILKEHFLRGKSLKDLAKECDISIQTIYRAQKRTRQYLRQYITV
;
A
#
# COMPACT_ATOMS: atom_id res chain seq x y z
N MET A 1 -5.73 3.59 33.94
CA MET A 1 -5.67 3.49 32.47
C MET A 1 -5.80 2.02 32.16
N ASN A 2 -6.94 1.57 31.66
CA ASN A 2 -7.15 0.16 31.36
C ASN A 2 -6.34 -0.18 30.11
N GLU A 3 -5.33 -1.01 30.28
CA GLU A 3 -4.68 -1.73 29.19
C GLU A 3 -5.78 -2.53 28.48
N ILE A 4 -6.15 -2.10 27.27
CA ILE A 4 -6.98 -2.92 26.40
C ILE A 4 -6.06 -4.05 25.97
N THR A 5 -6.14 -5.18 26.66
CA THR A 5 -5.56 -6.43 26.17
C THR A 5 -6.21 -6.71 24.83
N ASN A 6 -5.44 -6.55 23.74
CA ASN A 6 -5.82 -6.90 22.37
C ASN A 6 -5.83 -8.43 22.21
N GLU A 7 -6.48 -9.14 23.12
CA GLU A 7 -6.62 -10.58 23.05
C GLU A 7 -7.81 -10.90 22.14
N ILE A 8 -7.56 -11.77 21.16
CA ILE A 8 -8.60 -12.25 20.27
C ILE A 8 -9.51 -13.18 21.06
N THR A 9 -10.75 -12.75 21.27
CA THR A 9 -11.79 -13.60 21.84
C THR A 9 -12.32 -14.60 20.81
N GLN A 10 -12.77 -15.77 21.25
CA GLN A 10 -13.42 -16.75 20.36
C GLN A 10 -14.62 -16.14 19.60
N VAL A 11 -15.35 -15.23 20.24
CA VAL A 11 -16.49 -14.53 19.65
C VAL A 11 -16.06 -13.58 18.54
N SER A 12 -15.01 -12.80 18.72
CA SER A 12 -14.51 -11.88 17.68
C SER A 12 -13.91 -12.64 16.49
N PHE A 13 -13.21 -13.74 16.76
CA PHE A 13 -12.68 -14.60 15.70
C PHE A 13 -13.79 -15.29 14.89
N THR A 14 -14.82 -15.82 15.57
CA THR A 14 -15.99 -16.42 14.90
C THR A 14 -16.71 -15.39 14.03
N LYS A 15 -16.85 -14.14 14.50
CA LYS A 15 -17.42 -13.05 13.70
C LYS A 15 -16.60 -12.74 12.45
N ALA A 16 -15.26 -12.73 12.56
CA ALA A 16 -14.37 -12.53 11.43
C ALA A 16 -14.48 -13.69 10.40
N ILE A 17 -14.49 -14.94 10.86
CA ILE A 17 -14.69 -16.12 10.00
C ILE A 17 -16.03 -16.06 9.27
N ASN A 18 -17.11 -15.71 9.97
CA ASN A 18 -18.44 -15.58 9.34
C ASN A 18 -18.48 -14.52 8.23
N ASN A 19 -17.53 -13.58 8.22
CA ASN A 19 -17.36 -12.58 7.17
C ASN A 19 -16.02 -12.72 6.42
N ILE A 20 -15.53 -13.95 6.26
CA ILE A 20 -14.26 -14.24 5.56
C ILE A 20 -14.23 -13.72 4.11
N ARG A 21 -15.39 -13.57 3.47
CA ARG A 21 -15.50 -13.01 2.11
C ARG A 21 -14.94 -11.58 2.03
N LEU A 22 -15.08 -10.80 3.11
CA LEU A 22 -14.49 -9.48 3.20
C LEU A 22 -12.96 -9.55 3.19
N VAL A 23 -12.39 -10.51 3.91
CA VAL A 23 -10.94 -10.74 3.97
C VAL A 23 -10.42 -11.15 2.60
N TYR A 24 -11.07 -12.12 1.93
CA TYR A 24 -10.71 -12.50 0.56
C TYR A 24 -10.77 -11.32 -0.40
N GLY A 25 -11.81 -10.48 -0.30
CA GLY A 25 -11.93 -9.28 -1.11
C GLY A 25 -10.80 -8.27 -0.84
N ALA A 26 -10.41 -8.11 0.42
CA ALA A 26 -9.33 -7.21 0.83
C ALA A 26 -7.96 -7.70 0.32
N VAL A 27 -7.65 -8.99 0.51
CA VAL A 27 -6.41 -9.61 0.03
C VAL A 27 -6.32 -9.53 -1.50
N LYS A 28 -7.43 -9.80 -2.20
CA LYS A 28 -7.51 -9.63 -3.65
C LYS A 28 -7.29 -8.17 -4.07
N ALA A 29 -7.87 -7.22 -3.36
CA ALA A 29 -7.70 -5.78 -3.64
C ALA A 29 -6.26 -5.29 -3.36
N ALA A 30 -5.49 -5.99 -2.53
CA ALA A 30 -4.06 -5.76 -2.35
C ALA A 30 -3.19 -6.32 -3.49
N GLY A 31 -3.80 -7.00 -4.48
CA GLY A 31 -3.11 -7.59 -5.63
C GLY A 31 -2.65 -9.04 -5.42
N ILE A 32 -3.05 -9.68 -4.32
CA ILE A 32 -2.65 -11.05 -4.00
C ILE A 32 -3.70 -12.01 -4.54
N LEU A 33 -3.31 -12.78 -5.54
CA LEU A 33 -4.17 -13.77 -6.20
C LEU A 33 -4.03 -15.15 -5.53
N PRO A 34 -5.01 -16.05 -5.68
CA PRO A 34 -4.98 -17.39 -5.08
C PRO A 34 -3.80 -18.28 -5.51
N HIS A 35 -3.14 -17.95 -6.62
CA HIS A 35 -1.95 -18.67 -7.10
C HIS A 35 -0.66 -18.19 -6.41
N ASN A 36 -0.71 -17.19 -5.55
CA ASN A 36 0.42 -16.78 -4.74
C ASN A 36 0.65 -17.81 -3.63
N ASN A 37 1.89 -18.26 -3.46
CA ASN A 37 2.25 -19.26 -2.44
C ASN A 37 1.88 -18.81 -1.03
N ASP A 38 1.89 -17.50 -0.76
CA ASP A 38 1.61 -16.93 0.56
C ASP A 38 0.13 -16.53 0.72
N TYR A 39 -0.74 -16.87 -0.26
CA TYR A 39 -2.14 -16.41 -0.26
C TYR A 39 -2.89 -16.79 1.02
N GLU A 40 -2.71 -18.03 1.50
CA GLU A 40 -3.35 -18.50 2.73
C GLU A 40 -2.86 -17.73 3.97
N ASP A 41 -1.58 -17.36 4.01
CA ASP A 41 -1.01 -16.59 5.12
C ASP A 41 -1.61 -15.18 5.18
N PHE A 42 -1.74 -14.51 4.03
CA PHE A 42 -2.40 -13.20 3.96
C PHE A 42 -3.87 -13.25 4.39
N VAL A 43 -4.57 -14.34 4.08
CA VAL A 43 -5.95 -14.54 4.53
C VAL A 43 -6.01 -14.77 6.04
N GLN A 44 -5.10 -15.57 6.60
CA GLN A 44 -5.02 -15.79 8.04
C GLN A 44 -4.68 -14.51 8.79
N GLU A 45 -3.68 -13.75 8.35
CA GLU A 45 -3.35 -12.43 8.91
C GLU A 45 -4.53 -11.47 8.82
N GLY A 46 -5.23 -11.45 7.69
CA GLY A 46 -6.41 -10.61 7.51
C GLY A 46 -7.54 -10.96 8.48
N LEU A 47 -7.76 -12.25 8.76
CA LEU A 47 -8.73 -12.72 9.76
C LEU A 47 -8.35 -12.30 11.18
N ILE A 48 -7.07 -12.43 11.55
CA ILE A 48 -6.53 -12.00 12.85
C ILE A 48 -6.73 -10.48 13.01
N THR A 49 -6.34 -9.70 12.01
CA THR A 49 -6.49 -8.24 12.03
C THR A 49 -7.94 -7.82 12.15
N TYR A 50 -8.85 -8.51 11.46
CA TYR A 50 -10.28 -8.26 11.57
C TYR A 50 -10.80 -8.60 12.98
N ALA A 51 -10.46 -9.77 13.53
CA ALA A 51 -10.88 -10.16 14.87
C ALA A 51 -10.39 -9.17 15.94
N LEU A 52 -9.16 -8.67 15.82
CA LEU A 52 -8.61 -7.61 16.68
C LEU A 52 -9.38 -6.30 16.52
N MET A 53 -9.77 -5.94 15.30
CA MET A 53 -10.52 -4.70 15.03
C MET A 53 -11.89 -4.68 15.69
N ILE A 54 -12.56 -5.84 15.74
CA ILE A 54 -13.84 -6.02 16.45
C ILE A 54 -13.65 -5.77 17.96
N VAL A 55 -12.59 -6.33 18.56
CA VAL A 55 -12.30 -6.18 20.00
C VAL A 55 -11.96 -4.72 20.32
N ALA A 56 -11.12 -4.10 19.50
CA ALA A 56 -10.68 -2.72 19.71
C ALA A 56 -11.79 -1.68 19.50
N ASN A 57 -12.86 -2.01 18.76
CA ASN A 57 -13.90 -1.05 18.39
C ASN A 57 -15.32 -1.60 18.62
N PRO A 58 -15.70 -1.91 19.87
CA PRO A 58 -16.97 -2.55 20.18
C PRO A 58 -18.20 -1.67 19.91
N ARG A 59 -17.99 -0.35 19.74
CA ARG A 59 -19.05 0.65 19.53
C ARG A 59 -19.39 0.88 18.05
N LEU A 60 -18.58 0.39 17.12
CA LEU A 60 -18.83 0.57 15.69
C LEU A 60 -19.97 -0.33 15.22
N THR A 61 -20.75 0.16 14.27
CA THR A 61 -21.68 -0.69 13.56
C THR A 61 -20.92 -1.71 12.71
N LYS A 62 -21.59 -2.82 12.34
CA LYS A 62 -20.98 -3.84 11.47
C LYS A 62 -20.43 -3.25 10.17
N ALA A 63 -21.19 -2.37 9.50
CA ALA A 63 -20.79 -1.80 8.22
C ALA A 63 -19.56 -0.87 8.32
N GLU A 64 -19.48 -0.06 9.38
CA GLU A 64 -18.33 0.82 9.61
C GLU A 64 -17.08 0.02 9.95
N MET A 65 -17.25 -1.00 10.78
CA MET A 65 -16.17 -1.89 11.19
C MET A 65 -15.67 -2.71 9.99
N ASP A 66 -16.56 -3.23 9.14
CA ASP A 66 -16.22 -3.94 7.90
C ASP A 66 -15.39 -3.05 6.95
N LYS A 67 -15.82 -1.81 6.73
CA LYS A 67 -15.10 -0.84 5.89
C LYS A 67 -13.71 -0.51 6.45
N LEU A 68 -13.59 -0.39 7.76
CA LEU A 68 -12.33 -0.10 8.44
C LEU A 68 -11.39 -1.31 8.38
N ALA A 69 -11.91 -2.51 8.68
CA ALA A 69 -11.17 -3.76 8.59
C ALA A 69 -10.66 -3.99 7.16
N PHE A 70 -11.51 -3.81 6.15
CA PHE A 70 -11.14 -3.95 4.74
C PHE A 70 -9.92 -3.07 4.38
N ARG A 71 -9.98 -1.78 4.71
CA ARG A 71 -8.87 -0.84 4.44
C ARG A 71 -7.60 -1.24 5.18
N LYS A 72 -7.72 -1.65 6.43
CA LYS A 72 -6.57 -2.05 7.25
C LYS A 72 -5.89 -3.30 6.70
N ILE A 73 -6.67 -4.31 6.32
CA ILE A 73 -6.16 -5.55 5.72
C ILE A 73 -5.44 -5.23 4.42
N VAL A 74 -6.05 -4.45 3.52
CA VAL A 74 -5.40 -4.04 2.26
C VAL A 74 -4.05 -3.36 2.51
N TRP A 75 -4.00 -2.40 3.44
CA TRP A 75 -2.75 -1.70 3.74
C TRP A 75 -1.70 -2.60 4.36
N GLN A 76 -2.09 -3.46 5.31
CA GLN A 76 -1.17 -4.43 5.91
C GLN A 76 -0.61 -5.38 4.86
N SER A 77 -1.46 -5.95 3.99
CA SER A 77 -1.03 -6.84 2.92
C SER A 77 -0.04 -6.17 1.97
N ILE A 78 -0.31 -4.92 1.57
CA ILE A 78 0.61 -4.14 0.74
C ILE A 78 1.95 -3.89 1.46
N ASP A 79 1.91 -3.57 2.76
CA ASP A 79 3.11 -3.30 3.54
C ASP A 79 3.97 -4.56 3.72
N THR A 80 3.34 -5.70 3.99
CA THR A 80 4.00 -7.01 4.04
C THR A 80 4.63 -7.36 2.70
N LEU A 81 3.93 -7.18 1.58
CA LEU A 81 4.49 -7.41 0.23
C LEU A 81 5.71 -6.51 -0.04
N ARG A 82 5.64 -5.22 0.35
CA ARG A 82 6.78 -4.30 0.23
C ARG A 82 7.97 -4.78 1.05
N ARG A 83 7.73 -5.24 2.27
CA ARG A 83 8.78 -5.76 3.15
C ARG A 83 9.38 -7.06 2.61
N GLN A 84 8.56 -8.00 2.16
CA GLN A 84 9.01 -9.25 1.55
C GLN A 84 9.87 -8.97 0.33
N LYS A 85 9.44 -8.03 -0.53
CA LYS A 85 10.20 -7.60 -1.70
C LYS A 85 11.54 -6.99 -1.32
N PHE A 86 11.55 -6.07 -0.35
CA PHE A 86 12.78 -5.47 0.16
C PHE A 86 13.77 -6.51 0.69
N LEU A 87 13.27 -7.51 1.43
CA LEU A 87 14.10 -8.60 1.95
C LEU A 87 14.62 -9.50 0.84
N ALA A 88 13.78 -9.87 -0.14
CA ALA A 88 14.17 -10.71 -1.26
C ALA A 88 15.27 -10.04 -2.10
N GLU A 89 15.13 -8.73 -2.37
CA GLU A 89 16.15 -7.92 -3.03
C GLU A 89 17.45 -7.97 -2.20
N LYS A 90 17.40 -7.65 -0.89
CA LYS A 90 18.57 -7.67 -0.01
C LYS A 90 19.26 -9.04 0.07
N THR A 91 18.50 -10.13 0.13
CA THR A 91 19.06 -11.48 0.22
C THR A 91 19.70 -11.93 -1.10
N SER A 92 19.16 -11.49 -2.25
CA SER A 92 19.76 -11.80 -3.56
C SER A 92 21.14 -11.15 -3.77
N TYR A 93 21.40 -10.01 -3.12
CA TYR A 93 22.71 -9.34 -3.12
C TYR A 93 23.66 -9.84 -2.01
N SER A 94 23.21 -10.72 -1.10
CA SER A 94 23.91 -11.06 0.16
C SER A 94 24.69 -12.37 0.12
N LEU A 95 24.83 -13.04 -1.02
CA LEU A 95 25.66 -14.25 -1.11
C LEU A 95 27.16 -13.96 -1.33
N ASP A 96 27.57 -12.71 -1.52
CA ASP A 96 28.97 -12.39 -1.86
C ASP A 96 29.67 -11.35 -0.97
N ASP A 97 29.04 -10.68 0.00
CA ASP A 97 29.85 -9.80 0.84
C ASP A 97 29.38 -9.62 2.28
N GLY A 98 30.41 -9.56 3.13
CA GLY A 98 30.33 -9.50 4.57
C GLY A 98 29.56 -8.30 5.08
N PHE A 99 29.05 -8.48 6.29
CA PHE A 99 28.49 -7.44 7.15
C PHE A 99 29.19 -6.09 6.98
N ASP A 100 28.44 -5.09 6.53
CA ASP A 100 28.55 -3.74 7.08
C ASP A 100 27.18 -3.05 7.02
N HIS A 101 26.79 -2.51 8.17
CA HIS A 101 25.63 -1.66 8.33
C HIS A 101 25.93 -0.31 7.66
N GLU A 102 25.41 -0.08 6.46
CA GLU A 102 25.27 1.29 5.96
C GLU A 102 23.95 1.46 5.21
N GLU A 103 23.19 2.43 5.73
CA GLU A 103 22.12 3.17 5.08
C GLU A 103 22.43 3.33 3.58
N LEU A 104 21.49 3.07 2.66
CA LEU A 104 21.27 3.81 1.40
C LEU A 104 20.38 3.08 0.36
N THR A 105 19.37 3.85 -0.09
CA THR A 105 18.77 3.97 -1.44
C THR A 105 18.11 2.75 -2.12
N GLU A 106 16.77 2.79 -2.09
CA GLU A 106 15.84 1.96 -2.86
C GLU A 106 15.80 2.34 -4.36
N ASN A 107 16.03 1.36 -5.24
CA ASN A 107 15.65 1.42 -6.65
C ASN A 107 15.43 -0.01 -7.17
N ALA A 108 14.18 -0.46 -7.33
CA ALA A 108 13.76 -1.46 -8.33
C ALA A 108 12.25 -1.72 -8.24
N ALA A 109 11.42 -1.05 -9.04
CA ALA A 109 10.00 -1.35 -9.17
C ALA A 109 9.56 -1.20 -10.62
N ASP A 110 9.78 -2.25 -11.42
CA ASP A 110 9.78 -2.14 -12.89
C ASP A 110 8.94 -3.20 -13.63
N SER A 111 7.81 -3.69 -13.08
CA SER A 111 6.91 -4.51 -13.92
C SER A 111 5.42 -4.28 -13.65
N ASP A 112 4.97 -4.24 -12.39
CA ASP A 112 3.53 -4.14 -12.10
C ASP A 112 2.92 -2.74 -12.29
N LYS A 113 3.76 -1.72 -12.49
CA LYS A 113 3.29 -0.36 -12.78
C LYS A 113 2.78 -0.20 -14.22
N MET A 114 3.07 -1.15 -15.11
CA MET A 114 2.69 -1.10 -16.53
C MET A 114 1.17 -1.29 -16.74
N VAL A 115 0.50 -2.09 -15.89
CA VAL A 115 -0.92 -2.46 -16.11
C VAL A 115 -1.88 -1.32 -15.77
N ILE A 116 -1.52 -0.43 -14.83
CA ILE A 116 -2.31 0.78 -14.54
C ILE A 116 -2.07 1.89 -15.59
N CYS A 117 -1.02 1.80 -16.41
CA CYS A 117 -0.64 2.84 -17.36
C CYS A 117 -1.42 2.84 -18.68
N MET A 118 -2.07 1.73 -19.07
CA MET A 118 -2.75 1.67 -20.37
C MET A 118 -4.10 2.41 -20.41
N GLU A 119 -4.83 2.45 -19.29
CA GLU A 119 -6.10 3.19 -19.18
C GLU A 119 -5.91 4.67 -18.83
N ALA A 120 -4.69 5.06 -18.41
CA ALA A 120 -4.39 6.42 -17.93
C ALA A 120 -3.82 7.37 -19.01
N ASN A 121 -3.66 6.94 -20.27
CA ASN A 121 -3.07 7.80 -21.31
C ASN A 121 -3.93 9.01 -21.68
N GLU A 122 -5.26 8.91 -21.63
CA GLU A 122 -6.15 10.05 -21.90
C GLU A 122 -6.17 11.08 -20.76
N ALA A 123 -5.82 10.67 -19.54
CA ALA A 123 -5.72 11.56 -18.38
C ALA A 123 -4.39 12.34 -18.32
N ILE A 124 -3.40 11.99 -19.15
CA ILE A 124 -2.05 12.58 -19.07
C ILE A 124 -1.96 13.92 -19.82
N ASP A 125 -2.79 14.13 -20.85
CA ASP A 125 -2.75 15.34 -21.69
C ASP A 125 -3.20 16.62 -20.96
N GLY A 126 -3.87 16.50 -19.81
CA GLY A 126 -4.29 17.64 -18.98
C GLY A 126 -3.28 18.12 -17.94
N LEU A 127 -2.17 17.39 -17.74
CA LEU A 127 -1.17 17.67 -16.70
C LEU A 127 -0.01 18.49 -17.29
N ASN A 128 0.45 19.50 -16.56
CA ASN A 128 1.62 20.30 -16.96
C ASN A 128 2.92 19.47 -16.82
N ASN A 129 4.01 19.87 -17.49
CA ASN A 129 5.28 19.13 -17.55
C ASN A 129 5.82 18.71 -16.17
N VAL A 130 5.69 19.56 -15.15
CA VAL A 130 6.11 19.26 -13.77
C VAL A 130 5.19 18.23 -13.10
N GLU A 131 3.90 18.26 -13.40
CA GLU A 131 2.91 17.34 -12.85
C GLU A 131 3.02 15.95 -13.51
N GLN A 132 3.31 15.90 -14.81
CA GLN A 132 3.65 14.66 -15.52
C GLN A 132 4.96 14.06 -14.98
N LEU A 133 5.95 14.91 -14.69
CA LEU A 133 7.20 14.46 -14.10
C LEU A 133 6.98 13.88 -12.70
N ILE A 134 6.18 14.54 -11.86
CA ILE A 134 5.83 14.02 -10.54
C ILE A 134 5.04 12.71 -10.68
N LEU A 135 4.13 12.60 -11.64
CA LEU A 135 3.43 11.35 -11.92
C LEU A 135 4.42 10.23 -12.25
N LYS A 136 5.33 10.47 -13.19
CA LYS A 136 6.32 9.47 -13.65
C LYS A 136 7.37 9.14 -12.59
N GLU A 137 7.99 10.14 -12.01
CA GLU A 137 9.15 9.94 -11.13
C GLU A 137 8.74 9.67 -9.67
N HIS A 138 7.78 10.40 -9.13
CA HIS A 138 7.38 10.24 -7.74
C HIS A 138 6.34 9.13 -7.58
N PHE A 139 5.23 9.19 -8.32
CA PHE A 139 4.15 8.20 -8.18
C PHE A 139 4.48 6.87 -8.87
N LEU A 140 5.05 6.91 -10.08
CA LEU A 140 5.39 5.69 -10.85
C LEU A 140 6.83 5.23 -10.65
N ARG A 141 7.77 6.00 -10.10
CA ARG A 141 9.14 5.48 -9.83
C ARG A 141 9.51 5.50 -8.35
N GLY A 142 8.68 6.10 -7.50
CA GLY A 142 8.90 6.11 -6.05
C GLY A 142 9.99 7.09 -5.59
N LYS A 143 10.50 7.95 -6.48
CA LYS A 143 11.52 8.95 -6.11
C LYS A 143 10.99 9.90 -5.05
N SER A 144 11.86 10.33 -4.12
CA SER A 144 11.46 11.33 -3.14
C SER A 144 11.26 12.70 -3.80
N LEU A 145 10.27 13.46 -3.33
CA LEU A 145 10.01 14.82 -3.84
C LEU A 145 11.17 15.77 -3.58
N LYS A 146 11.99 15.49 -2.55
CA LYS A 146 13.18 16.27 -2.25
C LYS A 146 14.29 16.02 -3.27
N ASP A 147 14.42 14.78 -3.72
CA ASP A 147 15.42 14.42 -4.72
C ASP A 147 14.99 14.93 -6.10
N LEU A 148 13.71 14.84 -6.43
CA LEU A 148 13.13 15.48 -7.62
C LEU A 148 13.32 17.01 -7.64
N ALA A 149 13.14 17.67 -6.49
CA ALA A 149 13.34 19.12 -6.38
C ALA A 149 14.80 19.51 -6.63
N LYS A 150 15.75 18.70 -6.15
CA LYS A 150 17.19 18.90 -6.36
C LYS A 150 17.62 18.57 -7.79
N GLU A 151 17.17 17.45 -8.34
CA GLU A 151 17.52 16.99 -9.70
C GLU A 151 16.99 17.94 -10.78
N CYS A 152 15.83 18.56 -10.56
CA CYS A 152 15.20 19.45 -11.54
C CYS A 152 15.42 20.94 -11.28
N ASP A 153 16.16 21.29 -10.23
CA ASP A 153 16.34 22.68 -9.74
C ASP A 153 15.01 23.44 -9.56
N ILE A 154 13.99 22.73 -9.06
CA ILE A 154 12.66 23.26 -8.80
C ILE A 154 12.49 23.44 -7.30
N SER A 155 11.98 24.59 -6.86
CA SER A 155 11.64 24.81 -5.45
C SER A 155 10.75 23.68 -4.91
N ILE A 156 11.13 23.14 -3.75
CA ILE A 156 10.38 22.10 -3.04
C ILE A 156 8.91 22.48 -2.84
N GLN A 157 8.63 23.78 -2.68
CA GLN A 157 7.26 24.30 -2.52
C GLN A 157 6.44 24.15 -3.80
N THR A 158 7.05 24.34 -4.96
CA THR A 158 6.44 24.13 -6.27
C THR A 158 6.15 22.65 -6.51
N ILE A 159 7.07 21.77 -6.11
CA ILE A 159 6.90 20.31 -6.19
C ILE A 159 5.73 19.85 -5.31
N TYR A 160 5.61 20.32 -4.07
CA TYR A 160 4.47 19.98 -3.20
C TYR A 160 3.13 20.50 -3.74
N ARG A 161 3.11 21.71 -4.32
CA ARG A 161 1.90 22.26 -4.97
C ARG A 161 1.48 21.43 -6.18
N ALA A 162 2.43 21.07 -7.03
CA ALA A 162 2.18 20.22 -8.19
C ALA A 162 1.73 18.82 -7.76
N GLN A 163 2.35 18.21 -6.75
CA GLN A 163 1.92 16.92 -6.19
C GLN A 163 0.47 16.95 -5.67
N LYS A 164 0.07 18.05 -5.02
CA LYS A 164 -1.31 18.24 -4.55
C LYS A 164 -2.30 18.32 -5.72
N ARG A 165 -1.94 19.04 -6.79
CA ARG A 165 -2.77 19.17 -8.00
C ARG A 165 -2.87 17.84 -8.76
N THR A 166 -1.77 17.13 -8.99
CA THR A 166 -1.76 15.81 -9.62
C THR A 166 -2.67 14.83 -8.87
N ARG A 167 -2.60 14.80 -7.53
CA ARG A 167 -3.50 13.94 -6.72
C ARG A 167 -4.96 14.33 -6.83
N GLN A 168 -5.27 15.62 -6.87
CA GLN A 168 -6.64 16.11 -7.02
C GLN A 168 -7.20 15.76 -8.40
N TYR A 169 -6.39 15.89 -9.44
CA TYR A 169 -6.75 15.57 -10.82
C TYR A 169 -7.01 14.07 -11.01
N LEU A 170 -6.10 13.21 -10.56
CA LEU A 170 -6.27 11.75 -10.61
C LEU A 170 -7.53 11.29 -9.84
N ARG A 171 -7.84 11.93 -8.71
CA ARG A 171 -9.04 11.62 -7.93
C ARG A 171 -10.32 11.95 -8.68
N GLN A 172 -10.35 13.02 -9.46
CA GLN A 172 -11.51 13.39 -10.28
C GLN A 172 -11.72 12.40 -11.43
N TYR A 173 -10.63 11.91 -12.03
CA TYR A 173 -10.68 10.94 -13.11
C TYR A 173 -11.12 9.54 -12.67
N ILE A 174 -10.69 9.07 -11.49
CA ILE A 174 -11.04 7.74 -10.97
C ILE A 174 -12.49 7.69 -10.42
N THR A 175 -13.18 8.83 -10.29
CA THR A 175 -14.57 8.89 -9.78
C THR A 175 -15.63 8.91 -10.88
N VAL A 176 -15.24 8.69 -12.15
CA VAL A 176 -16.15 8.46 -13.28
C VAL A 176 -16.25 6.96 -13.55
#